data_AF-A0A932MMU1-F1
#
_entry.id   AF-A0A932MMU1-F1
#
_cell.length_a   1.000
_cell.length_b   1.000
_cell.length_c   1.000
_cell.angle_alpha   90.00
_cell.angle_beta   90.00
_cell.angle_gamma   90.00
#
_symmetry.space_group_name_H-M   'P 1'
#
loop_
_entity.id
_entity.type
_entity.pdbx_description
1 polymer ?
#
loop_
_entity_poly.entity_id
_entity_poly.type
_entity_poly.pdbx_seq_one_letter_code
_entity_poly.pdbx_strand_id
1 'polypeptide(L)'
;MFERRHPVLAPMGEFGGGGGGGGKPQSDEERIRKHLAHLSDWARRNNRDARWDFVRFWGFKLPAIASSAVSAASATVGASEQLVGVLALVAGICVAIDGLWPGGMLHNVHRRAVHDIRRLMSTAETEIDKISLQQREGSPERAAAFVEVLNKIDAERGRIGEYLANAEASLGITKESGGK
;
A
#
# COMPACT_ATOMS: atom_id res chain seq x y z
N MET A 1 -12.77 -5.09 -16.22
CA MET A 1 -13.10 -4.13 -15.15
C MET A 1 -12.91 -4.86 -13.83
N PHE A 2 -11.77 -4.69 -13.16
CA PHE A 2 -11.48 -5.37 -11.89
C PHE A 2 -11.76 -4.40 -10.74
N GLU A 3 -12.96 -4.49 -10.19
CA GLU A 3 -13.38 -3.72 -9.01
C GLU A 3 -12.68 -4.32 -7.78
N ARG A 4 -11.44 -3.88 -7.52
CA ARG A 4 -10.72 -4.27 -6.31
C ARG A 4 -11.31 -3.52 -5.13
N ARG A 5 -12.26 -4.14 -4.45
CA ARG A 5 -12.70 -3.75 -3.10
C ARG A 5 -11.54 -3.98 -2.15
N HIS A 6 -10.76 -2.94 -1.90
CA HIS A 6 -9.88 -2.93 -0.74
C HIS A 6 -10.72 -2.43 0.41
N PRO A 7 -10.86 -3.18 1.52
CA PRO A 7 -11.30 -2.57 2.75
C PRO A 7 -10.28 -1.49 3.06
N VAL A 8 -10.65 -0.21 2.89
CA VAL A 8 -10.15 0.83 3.78
C VAL A 8 -10.34 0.22 5.14
N LEU A 9 -9.24 -0.13 5.82
CA LEU A 9 -9.29 -0.84 7.09
C LEU A 9 -10.35 -0.14 7.90
N ALA A 10 -11.50 -0.82 8.09
CA ALA A 10 -12.56 -0.27 8.91
C ALA A 10 -11.86 0.23 10.18
N PRO A 11 -12.13 1.48 10.63
CA PRO A 11 -11.58 1.94 11.90
C PRO A 11 -11.84 0.80 12.85
N MET A 12 -10.78 0.17 13.41
CA MET A 12 -10.89 -1.14 14.06
C MET A 12 -12.11 -1.07 14.95
N GLY A 13 -13.22 -1.63 14.45
CA GLY A 13 -14.51 -1.49 15.08
C GLY A 13 -14.27 -2.09 16.44
N GLU A 14 -14.60 -1.31 17.48
CA GLU A 14 -14.44 -1.64 18.90
C GLU A 14 -14.23 -3.13 19.05
N PHE A 15 -13.01 -3.52 19.48
CA PHE A 15 -12.65 -4.91 19.76
C PHE A 15 -13.84 -5.53 20.49
N GLY A 16 -14.69 -6.22 19.73
CA GLY A 16 -15.98 -6.65 20.21
C GLY A 16 -15.66 -7.62 21.33
N GLY A 17 -16.07 -7.27 22.55
CA GLY A 17 -15.96 -8.09 23.75
C GLY A 17 -16.85 -9.33 23.60
N GLY A 18 -16.56 -10.15 22.60
CA GLY A 18 -17.28 -11.35 22.24
C GLY A 18 -16.70 -12.53 23.02
N GLY A 19 -17.41 -12.91 24.08
CA GLY A 19 -17.49 -14.29 24.54
C GLY A 19 -16.39 -14.74 25.49
N GLY A 20 -16.63 -14.49 26.78
CA GLY A 20 -16.56 -15.40 27.94
C GLY A 20 -15.95 -16.81 27.82
N GLY A 21 -14.84 -17.01 27.12
CA GLY A 21 -13.99 -18.18 27.26
C GLY A 21 -12.87 -17.84 28.24
N GLY A 22 -12.69 -18.64 29.29
CA GLY A 22 -11.63 -18.51 30.30
C GLY A 22 -10.21 -18.73 29.74
N GLY A 23 -9.85 -18.00 28.69
CA GLY A 23 -8.49 -17.91 28.19
C GLY A 23 -7.64 -17.16 29.21
N LYS A 24 -6.45 -17.67 29.46
CA LYS A 24 -5.45 -16.99 30.29
C LYS A 24 -5.26 -15.55 29.76
N PRO A 25 -5.09 -14.55 30.65
CA PRO A 25 -4.85 -13.18 30.22
C PRO A 25 -3.70 -13.18 29.20
N GLN A 26 -3.98 -12.66 28.00
CA GLN A 26 -3.02 -12.58 26.91
C GLN A 26 -1.87 -11.65 27.36
N SER A 27 -0.61 -12.08 27.19
CA SER A 27 0.52 -11.26 27.63
C SER A 27 0.61 -9.98 26.79
N ASP A 28 1.14 -8.90 27.37
CA ASP A 28 1.32 -7.62 26.68
C ASP A 28 2.14 -7.78 25.39
N GLU A 29 3.15 -8.64 25.44
CA GLU A 29 3.98 -8.99 24.28
C GLU A 29 3.17 -9.63 23.15
N GLU A 30 2.24 -10.52 23.48
CA GLU A 30 1.43 -11.20 22.48
C GLU A 30 0.44 -10.22 21.80
N ARG A 31 -0.15 -9.31 22.58
CA ARG A 31 -0.98 -8.23 22.04
C ARG A 31 -0.18 -7.39 21.05
N ILE A 32 1.03 -6.98 21.41
CA ILE A 32 1.85 -6.14 20.54
C ILE A 32 2.33 -6.89 19.30
N ARG A 33 2.72 -8.17 19.43
CA ARG A 33 3.05 -9.02 18.28
C ARG A 33 1.90 -9.09 17.28
N LYS A 34 0.65 -9.15 17.75
CA LYS A 34 -0.54 -9.09 16.89
C LYS A 34 -0.64 -7.75 16.14
N HIS A 35 -0.37 -6.62 16.79
CA HIS A 35 -0.34 -5.31 16.15
C HIS A 35 0.77 -5.22 15.09
N LEU A 36 1.98 -5.69 15.40
CA LEU A 36 3.11 -5.72 14.47
C LEU A 36 2.83 -6.63 13.27
N ALA A 37 2.21 -7.79 13.49
CA ALA A 37 1.78 -8.69 12.42
C ALA A 37 0.79 -8.00 11.47
N HIS A 38 -0.19 -7.27 12.03
CA HIS A 38 -1.15 -6.51 11.25
C HIS A 38 -0.48 -5.38 10.42
N LEU A 39 0.51 -4.67 10.98
CA LEU A 39 1.31 -3.68 10.24
C LEU A 39 2.12 -4.33 9.11
N SER A 40 2.72 -5.49 9.36
CA SER A 40 3.46 -6.27 8.37
C SER A 40 2.57 -6.65 7.18
N ASP A 41 1.35 -7.13 7.46
CA ASP A 41 0.38 -7.46 6.42
C ASP A 41 -0.07 -6.22 5.65
N TRP A 42 -0.25 -5.08 6.33
CA TRP A 42 -0.56 -3.83 5.67
C TRP A 42 0.58 -3.34 4.76
N ALA A 43 1.84 -3.46 5.20
CA ALA A 43 3.00 -3.17 4.37
C ALA A 43 3.08 -4.10 3.15
N ARG A 44 2.83 -5.41 3.32
CA ARG A 44 2.81 -6.39 2.23
C ARG A 44 1.74 -6.03 1.19
N ARG A 45 0.55 -5.64 1.63
CA ARG A 45 -0.53 -5.18 0.74
C ARG A 45 -0.13 -3.93 -0.05
N ASN A 46 0.36 -2.89 0.62
CA ASN A 46 0.82 -1.66 -0.07
C ASN A 46 1.97 -1.96 -1.05
N ASN A 47 2.89 -2.87 -0.72
CA ASN A 47 3.97 -3.24 -1.63
C ASN A 47 3.46 -3.98 -2.87
N ARG A 48 2.45 -4.84 -2.70
CA ARG A 48 1.77 -5.49 -3.82
C ARG A 48 1.07 -4.47 -4.71
N ASP A 49 0.37 -3.51 -4.11
CA ASP A 49 -0.35 -2.46 -4.85
C ASP A 49 0.65 -1.56 -5.59
N ALA A 50 1.75 -1.15 -4.95
CA ALA A 50 2.85 -0.43 -5.60
C ALA A 50 3.42 -1.19 -6.82
N ARG A 51 3.60 -2.53 -6.72
CA ARG A 51 4.05 -3.36 -7.84
C ARG A 51 3.03 -3.37 -8.99
N TRP A 52 1.74 -3.49 -8.68
CA TRP A 52 0.70 -3.45 -9.69
C TRP A 52 0.62 -2.10 -10.39
N ASP A 53 0.79 -1.01 -9.66
CA ASP A 53 0.76 0.33 -10.24
C ASP A 53 1.99 0.59 -11.11
N PHE A 54 3.15 0.04 -10.73
CA PHE A 54 4.34 0.04 -11.59
C PHE A 54 4.10 -0.73 -12.90
N VAL A 55 3.53 -1.94 -12.80
CA VAL A 55 3.21 -2.76 -13.98
C VAL A 55 2.19 -2.06 -14.87
N ARG A 56 1.16 -1.44 -14.30
CA ARG A 56 0.16 -0.67 -15.06
C ARG A 56 0.78 0.53 -15.76
N PHE A 57 1.63 1.27 -15.06
CA PHE A 57 2.34 2.42 -15.61
C PHE A 57 3.20 2.05 -16.82
N TRP A 58 3.94 0.94 -16.73
CA TRP A 58 4.83 0.52 -17.82
C TRP A 58 4.15 -0.33 -18.89
N GLY A 59 3.03 -0.98 -18.57
CA GLY A 59 2.31 -1.88 -19.46
C GLY A 59 1.87 -1.24 -20.76
N PHE A 60 1.53 0.06 -20.74
CA PHE A 60 1.16 0.81 -21.95
C PHE A 60 2.31 1.64 -22.53
N LYS A 61 3.22 2.14 -21.68
CA LYS A 61 4.35 2.96 -22.12
C LYS A 61 5.39 2.16 -22.92
N LEU A 62 5.75 0.95 -22.49
CA LEU A 62 6.75 0.16 -23.21
C LEU A 62 6.29 -0.22 -24.62
N PRO A 63 5.06 -0.74 -24.83
CA PRO A 63 4.57 -0.99 -26.19
C PRO A 63 4.45 0.28 -27.03
N ALA A 64 4.02 1.40 -26.46
CA ALA A 64 3.94 2.68 -27.18
C ALA A 64 5.31 3.16 -27.66
N ILE A 65 6.33 3.12 -26.79
CA ILE A 65 7.71 3.50 -27.13
C ILE A 65 8.28 2.54 -28.16
N ALA A 66 8.10 1.22 -27.96
CA ALA A 66 8.60 0.20 -28.86
C ALA A 66 7.96 0.32 -30.26
N SER A 67 6.63 0.43 -30.34
CA SER A 67 5.92 0.60 -31.62
C SER A 67 6.31 1.89 -32.33
N SER A 68 6.49 2.99 -31.60
CA SER A 68 6.96 4.27 -32.17
C SER A 68 8.37 4.14 -32.74
N ALA A 69 9.29 3.53 -31.99
CA ALA A 69 10.68 3.32 -32.42
C ALA A 69 10.77 2.38 -33.63
N VAL A 70 10.01 1.27 -33.62
CA VAL A 70 9.94 0.33 -34.74
C VAL A 70 9.32 1.01 -35.96
N SER A 71 8.25 1.79 -35.80
CA SER A 71 7.62 2.52 -36.90
C SER A 71 8.60 3.49 -37.56
N ALA A 72 9.37 4.24 -36.77
CA ALA A 72 10.38 5.17 -37.27
C ALA A 72 11.51 4.44 -38.00
N ALA A 73 11.99 3.31 -37.47
CA ALA A 73 13.02 2.50 -38.11
C ALA A 73 12.52 1.81 -39.39
N SER A 74 11.27 1.35 -39.43
CA SER A 74 10.66 0.73 -40.61
C SER A 74 10.51 1.73 -41.76
N ALA A 75 10.24 3.00 -41.46
CA ALA A 75 10.13 4.04 -42.49
C ALA A 75 11.46 4.31 -43.21
N THR A 76 12.61 4.16 -42.54
CA THR A 76 13.93 4.42 -43.15
C THR A 76 14.41 3.30 -44.06
N VAL A 77 13.92 2.08 -43.87
CA VAL A 77 14.29 0.90 -44.67
C VAL A 77 13.30 0.59 -45.80
N GLY A 78 12.34 1.48 -46.07
CA GLY A 78 11.35 1.32 -47.14
C GLY A 78 10.30 0.25 -46.85
N ALA A 79 9.97 -0.01 -45.58
CA ALA A 79 8.86 -0.90 -45.23
C ALA A 79 7.52 -0.35 -45.78
N SER A 80 6.53 -1.24 -45.94
CA SER A 80 5.23 -0.85 -46.48
C SER A 80 4.55 0.22 -45.61
N GLU A 81 3.97 1.24 -46.26
CA GLU A 81 3.25 2.33 -45.59
C GLU A 81 2.13 1.81 -44.66
N GLN A 82 1.53 0.66 -45.04
CA GLN A 82 0.53 -0.03 -44.23
C GLN A 82 1.07 -0.48 -42.86
N LEU A 83 2.30 -1.02 -42.81
CA LEU A 83 2.91 -1.46 -41.55
C LEU A 83 3.20 -0.27 -40.63
N VAL A 84 3.75 0.81 -41.19
CA VAL A 84 4.03 2.05 -40.46
C VAL A 84 2.73 2.66 -39.90
N GLY A 85 1.65 2.69 -40.71
CA GLY A 85 0.34 3.17 -40.28
C GLY A 85 -0.26 2.36 -39.12
N VAL A 86 -0.17 1.03 -39.17
CA VAL A 86 -0.67 0.16 -38.08
C VAL A 86 0.12 0.39 -36.79
N LEU A 87 1.45 0.48 -36.86
CA LEU A 87 2.28 0.72 -35.68
C LEU A 87 2.02 2.10 -35.06
N ALA A 88 1.85 3.13 -35.89
CA ALA A 88 1.49 4.47 -35.43
C ALA A 88 0.11 4.50 -34.75
N LEU A 89 -0.87 3.77 -35.30
CA LEU A 89 -2.20 3.66 -34.70
C LEU A 89 -2.15 2.95 -33.33
N VAL A 90 -1.41 1.84 -33.23
CA VAL A 90 -1.22 1.12 -31.96
C VAL A 90 -0.55 2.01 -30.92
N ALA A 91 0.50 2.74 -31.30
CA ALA A 91 1.16 3.71 -30.42
C ALA A 91 0.18 4.77 -29.92
N GLY A 92 -0.63 5.35 -30.82
CA GLY A 92 -1.66 6.33 -30.48
C GLY A 92 -2.70 5.80 -29.50
N ILE A 93 -3.20 4.57 -29.71
CA ILE A 93 -4.15 3.92 -28.79
C ILE A 93 -3.52 3.72 -27.41
N CYS A 94 -2.28 3.25 -27.34
CA CYS A 94 -1.59 3.08 -26.05
C CYS A 94 -1.42 4.40 -25.30
N VAL A 95 -1.07 5.48 -25.99
CA VAL A 95 -0.95 6.84 -25.40
C VAL A 95 -2.31 7.36 -24.95
N ALA A 96 -3.37 7.16 -25.74
CA ALA A 96 -4.72 7.58 -25.37
C ALA A 96 -5.19 6.85 -24.09
N ILE A 97 -5.04 5.53 -24.04
CA ILE A 97 -5.40 4.73 -22.86
C ILE A 97 -4.58 5.17 -21.62
N ASP A 98 -3.28 5.45 -21.78
CA ASP A 98 -2.43 5.95 -20.70
C ASP A 98 -2.90 7.32 -20.18
N GLY A 99 -3.32 8.22 -21.09
CA GLY A 99 -3.91 9.51 -20.72
C GLY A 99 -5.26 9.40 -19.99
N LEU A 100 -6.06 8.39 -20.33
CA LEU A 100 -7.36 8.11 -19.69
C LEU A 100 -7.21 7.46 -18.30
N TRP A 101 -6.16 6.68 -18.05
CA TRP A 101 -5.94 5.97 -16.79
C TRP A 101 -4.54 6.23 -16.21
N PRO A 102 -4.36 7.30 -15.41
CA PRO A 102 -3.07 7.65 -14.79
C PRO A 102 -2.68 6.73 -13.61
N GLY A 103 -2.98 5.43 -13.70
CA GLY A 103 -2.89 4.45 -12.61
C GLY A 103 -1.49 4.24 -12.04
N GLY A 104 -0.44 4.78 -12.66
CA GLY A 104 0.92 4.75 -12.11
C GLY A 104 1.24 5.84 -11.09
N MET A 105 0.40 6.87 -10.94
CA MET A 105 0.69 8.01 -10.07
C MET A 105 0.77 7.64 -8.58
N LEU A 106 0.09 6.58 -8.16
CA LEU A 106 0.12 6.09 -6.77
C LEU A 106 1.35 5.26 -6.42
N HIS A 107 2.14 4.80 -7.40
CA HIS A 107 3.29 3.93 -7.14
C HIS A 107 4.23 4.50 -6.08
N ASN A 108 4.58 5.79 -6.21
CA ASN A 108 5.48 6.46 -5.27
C ASN A 108 4.85 6.61 -3.88
N VAL A 109 3.54 6.81 -3.80
CA VAL A 109 2.80 6.98 -2.54
C VAL A 109 2.73 5.64 -1.79
N HIS A 110 2.33 4.55 -2.45
CA HIS A 110 2.32 3.22 -1.83
C HIS A 110 3.72 2.77 -1.45
N ARG A 111 4.74 3.04 -2.30
CA ARG A 111 6.14 2.71 -1.97
C ARG A 111 6.63 3.47 -0.76
N ARG A 112 6.29 4.76 -0.63
CA ARG A 112 6.59 5.56 0.55
C ARG A 112 5.90 4.99 1.79
N ALA A 113 4.62 4.63 1.70
CA ALA A 113 3.91 4.01 2.81
C ALA A 113 4.54 2.70 3.28
N VAL A 114 5.00 1.84 2.36
CA VAL A 114 5.74 0.62 2.73
C VAL A 114 6.98 0.95 3.56
N HIS A 115 7.75 1.96 3.15
CA HIS A 115 8.93 2.40 3.87
C HIS A 115 8.58 2.94 5.27
N ASP A 116 7.57 3.81 5.36
CA ASP A 116 7.14 4.41 6.62
C ASP A 116 6.60 3.34 7.59
N ILE A 117 5.82 2.36 7.11
CA ILE A 117 5.31 1.26 7.94
C ILE A 117 6.46 0.39 8.46
N ARG A 118 7.46 0.07 7.63
CA ARG A 118 8.63 -0.71 8.07
C ARG A 118 9.45 0.04 9.11
N ARG A 119 9.63 1.35 8.92
CA ARG A 119 10.30 2.20 9.89
C ARG A 119 9.53 2.23 11.22
N LEU A 120 8.20 2.34 11.17
CA LEU A 120 7.34 2.29 12.34
C LEU A 120 7.49 0.97 13.10
N MET A 121 7.44 -0.17 12.39
CA MET A 121 7.65 -1.49 13.00
C MET A 121 9.00 -1.61 13.71
N SER A 122 10.09 -1.22 13.04
CA SER A 122 11.44 -1.29 13.61
C SER A 122 11.61 -0.36 14.83
N THR A 123 10.99 0.82 14.80
CA THR A 123 11.00 1.75 15.93
C THR A 123 10.22 1.17 17.12
N ALA A 124 9.03 0.62 16.86
CA ALA A 124 8.21 -0.03 17.87
C ALA A 124 8.92 -1.21 18.53
N GLU A 125 9.52 -2.12 17.74
CA GLU A 125 10.32 -3.24 18.23
C GLU A 125 11.44 -2.77 19.17
N THR A 126 12.15 -1.71 18.77
CA THR A 126 13.23 -1.14 19.60
C THR A 126 12.70 -0.56 20.93
N GLU A 127 11.55 0.12 20.92
CA GLU A 127 10.94 0.66 22.15
C GLU A 127 10.43 -0.45 23.08
N ILE A 128 9.82 -1.50 22.52
CA ILE A 128 9.36 -2.69 23.24
C ILE A 128 10.53 -3.40 23.93
N ASP A 129 11.63 -3.59 23.21
CA ASP A 129 12.83 -4.22 23.75
C ASP A 129 13.40 -3.40 24.92
N LYS A 130 13.46 -2.06 24.78
CA LYS A 130 13.89 -1.18 25.87
C LYS A 130 13.00 -1.28 27.10
N ILE A 131 11.68 -1.27 26.93
CA ILE A 131 10.71 -1.41 28.03
C ILE A 131 10.92 -2.76 28.74
N SER A 132 11.11 -3.82 27.96
CA SER A 132 11.26 -5.19 28.48
C SER A 132 12.58 -5.39 29.22
N LEU A 133 13.63 -4.64 28.86
CA LEU A 133 14.93 -4.64 29.56
C LEU A 133 14.93 -3.76 30.82
N GLN A 134 14.21 -2.64 30.81
CA GLN A 134 14.25 -1.65 31.90
C GLN A 134 13.25 -1.94 33.02
N GLN A 135 12.13 -2.62 32.72
CA GLN A 135 11.01 -2.71 33.64
C GLN A 135 10.64 -4.17 33.94
N ARG A 136 10.35 -4.44 35.21
CA ARG A 136 9.99 -5.79 35.67
C ARG A 136 8.67 -6.24 35.03
N GLU A 137 8.62 -7.51 34.65
CA GLU A 137 7.38 -8.14 34.18
C GLU A 137 6.24 -8.01 35.19
N GLY A 138 5.07 -7.59 34.69
CA GLY A 138 3.88 -7.35 35.51
C GLY A 138 3.86 -6.02 36.26
N SER A 139 4.86 -5.13 36.12
CA SER A 139 4.79 -3.81 36.75
C SER A 139 3.73 -2.93 36.06
N PRO A 140 3.00 -2.09 36.82
CA PRO A 140 2.03 -1.17 36.23
C PRO A 140 2.72 -0.12 35.34
N GLU A 141 3.96 0.23 35.64
CA GLU A 141 4.80 1.09 34.79
C GLU A 141 5.06 0.46 33.42
N ARG A 142 5.27 -0.87 33.36
CA ARG A 142 5.47 -1.62 32.10
C ARG A 142 4.23 -1.61 31.24
N ALA A 143 3.09 -1.85 31.86
CA ALA A 143 1.80 -1.76 31.17
C ALA A 143 1.56 -0.34 30.62
N ALA A 144 1.82 0.70 31.42
CA ALA A 144 1.65 2.09 30.98
C ALA A 144 2.57 2.46 29.81
N ALA A 145 3.86 2.06 29.88
CA ALA A 145 4.81 2.29 28.81
C ALA A 145 4.40 1.57 27.51
N PHE A 146 3.89 0.34 27.60
CA PHE A 146 3.39 -0.37 26.42
C PHE A 146 2.16 0.30 25.79
N VAL A 147 1.24 0.81 26.60
CA VAL A 147 0.09 1.57 26.11
C VAL A 147 0.55 2.83 25.38
N GLU A 148 1.60 3.51 25.88
CA GLU A 148 2.18 4.66 25.20
C GLU A 148 2.73 4.30 23.81
N VAL A 149 3.48 3.19 23.69
CA VAL A 149 4.00 2.71 22.41
C VAL A 149 2.86 2.38 21.44
N LEU A 150 1.80 1.72 21.91
CA LEU A 150 0.62 1.42 21.09
C LEU A 150 -0.06 2.69 20.59
N ASN A 151 -0.23 3.70 21.44
CA ASN A 151 -0.82 4.98 21.05
C ASN A 151 0.04 5.68 19.97
N LYS A 152 1.36 5.63 20.08
CA LYS A 152 2.28 6.16 19.04
C LYS A 152 2.13 5.41 17.72
N ILE A 153 2.04 4.08 17.78
CA ILE A 153 1.82 3.24 16.59
C ILE A 153 0.51 3.61 15.91
N ASP A 154 -0.59 3.74 16.67
CA ASP A 154 -1.90 4.05 16.11
C ASP A 154 -1.96 5.47 15.53
N ALA A 155 -1.31 6.45 16.18
CA ALA A 155 -1.19 7.81 15.65
C ALA A 155 -0.42 7.84 14.32
N GLU A 156 0.75 7.19 14.25
CA GLU A 156 1.53 7.15 13.01
C GLU A 156 0.84 6.36 11.91
N ARG A 157 0.17 5.25 12.26
CA ARG A 157 -0.67 4.51 11.32
C ARG A 157 -1.80 5.38 10.78
N GLY A 158 -2.46 6.17 11.62
CA GLY A 158 -3.49 7.14 11.24
C GLY A 158 -2.95 8.15 10.23
N ARG A 159 -1.80 8.77 10.54
CA ARG A 159 -1.10 9.71 9.65
C ARG A 159 -0.78 9.08 8.29
N ILE A 160 -0.28 7.84 8.28
CA ILE A 160 0.03 7.10 7.04
C ILE A 160 -1.23 6.81 6.24
N GLY A 161 -2.29 6.36 6.91
CA GLY A 161 -3.59 6.09 6.31
C GLY A 161 -4.21 7.33 5.69
N GLU A 162 -4.12 8.48 6.36
CA GLU A 162 -4.69 9.74 5.89
C GLU A 162 -4.04 10.21 4.59
N TYR A 163 -2.70 10.26 4.50
CA TYR A 163 -2.07 10.71 3.26
C TYR A 163 -2.29 9.70 2.11
N LEU A 164 -2.40 8.40 2.41
CA LEU A 164 -2.74 7.39 1.43
C LEU A 164 -4.16 7.61 0.89
N ALA A 165 -5.12 7.81 1.79
CA ALA A 165 -6.50 8.07 1.43
C ALA A 165 -6.64 9.36 0.60
N ASN A 166 -5.95 10.45 0.99
CA ASN A 166 -5.94 11.70 0.25
C ASN A 166 -5.34 11.54 -1.15
N ALA A 167 -4.24 10.78 -1.27
CA ALA A 167 -3.65 10.49 -2.57
C ALA A 167 -4.58 9.65 -3.47
N GLU A 168 -5.21 8.61 -2.93
CA GLU A 168 -6.18 7.78 -3.66
C GLU A 168 -7.40 8.60 -4.11
N ALA A 169 -7.95 9.44 -3.22
CA ALA A 169 -9.08 10.32 -3.50
C ALA A 169 -8.77 11.35 -4.59
N SER A 170 -7.55 11.92 -4.60
CA SER A 170 -7.13 12.92 -5.61
C SER A 170 -7.11 12.38 -7.03
N LEU A 171 -7.04 11.06 -7.20
CA LEU A 171 -7.03 10.39 -8.51
C LEU A 171 -8.40 9.81 -8.90
N GLY A 172 -9.46 10.18 -8.18
CA GLY A 172 -10.81 9.66 -8.43
C GLY A 172 -10.93 8.16 -8.14
N ILE A 173 -9.97 7.58 -7.43
CA ILE A 173 -10.08 6.21 -6.91
C ILE A 173 -10.88 6.31 -5.60
N THR A 174 -12.16 6.64 -5.73
CA THR A 174 -13.08 6.59 -4.60
C THR A 174 -13.34 5.11 -4.33
N LYS A 175 -12.63 4.54 -3.35
CA LYS A 175 -12.99 3.23 -2.81
C LYS A 175 -14.38 3.38 -2.22
N GLU A 176 -15.39 2.82 -2.86
CA GLU A 176 -16.66 2.57 -2.20
C GLU A 176 -16.33 1.71 -0.97
N SER A 177 -16.41 2.35 0.20
CA SER A 177 -16.37 1.68 1.48
C SER A 177 -17.53 0.69 1.48
N GLY A 178 -17.21 -0.59 1.25
CA GLY A 178 -18.21 -1.65 1.21
C GLY A 178 -18.87 -1.81 2.57
N GLY A 179 -19.88 -0.99 2.84
CA GLY A 179 -20.85 -1.18 3.90
C GLY A 179 -21.84 -2.25 3.45
N LYS A 180 -21.57 -3.50 3.83
CA LYS A 180 -22.59 -4.53 4.02
C LYS A 180 -22.22 -5.34 5.24
#